data_AF-A0A349UXY3-F1
#
_entry.id   AF-A0A349UXY3-F1
#
_cell.length_a   1.000
_cell.length_b   1.000
_cell.length_c   1.000
_cell.angle_alpha   90.00
_cell.angle_beta   90.00
_cell.angle_gamma   90.00
#
_symmetry.space_group_name_H-M   'P 1'
#
loop_
_entity.id
_entity.type
_entity.pdbx_description
1 polymer ?
#
loop_
_entity_poly.entity_id
_entity_poly.type
_entity_poly.pdbx_seq_one_letter_code
_entity_poly.pdbx_strand_id
1 'polypeptide(L)'
;MSEILVLYYSRYGAVEAMARLVCQGIESMPGCTARLRTVPPVSATSESTAPEIPSKGPPYVEQRDLDECDALALGSPTRFGQMAAPLAYFLQQTGSDWLA
;
A
#
# COMPACT_ATOMS: atom_id res chain seq x y z
N MET A 1 -0.42 0.51 21.52
CA MET A 1 0.29 -0.32 20.53
C MET A 1 0.21 0.45 19.25
N SER A 2 1.35 0.80 18.65
CA SER A 2 1.37 1.63 17.45
C SER A 2 1.18 0.77 16.21
N GLU A 3 0.20 1.13 15.40
CA GLU A 3 -0.13 0.41 14.16
C GLU A 3 0.53 1.14 12.99
N ILE A 4 1.37 0.44 12.22
CA ILE A 4 2.10 1.02 11.09
C ILE A 4 1.62 0.38 9.79
N LEU A 5 1.04 1.19 8.91
CA LEU A 5 0.62 0.78 7.58
C LEU A 5 1.84 0.66 6.66
N VAL A 6 2.12 -0.54 6.19
CA VAL A 6 3.07 -0.80 5.11
C VAL A 6 2.27 -0.98 3.83
N LEU A 7 2.20 0.10 3.05
CA LEU A 7 1.46 0.15 1.80
C LEU A 7 2.42 0.08 0.62
N TYR A 8 2.19 -0.86 -0.30
CA TYR A 8 3.05 -0.98 -1.47
C TYR A 8 2.30 -1.27 -2.77
N TYR A 9 3.00 -1.10 -3.89
CA TYR A 9 2.62 -1.70 -5.17
C TYR A 9 3.78 -2.56 -5.68
N SER A 10 3.48 -3.73 -6.24
CA SER A 10 4.50 -4.61 -6.83
C SER A 10 3.95 -5.34 -8.04
N ARG A 11 4.69 -5.31 -9.15
CA ARG A 11 4.35 -6.08 -10.36
C ARG A 11 5.11 -7.39 -10.48
N TYR A 12 6.35 -7.43 -10.00
CA TYR A 12 7.27 -8.57 -10.14
C TYR A 12 7.77 -9.10 -8.79
N GLY A 13 7.11 -8.73 -7.68
CA GLY A 13 7.43 -9.25 -6.35
C GLY A 13 8.55 -8.53 -5.60
N ALA A 14 9.47 -7.82 -6.26
CA ALA A 14 10.62 -7.19 -5.57
C ALA A 14 10.23 -6.21 -4.44
N VAL A 15 9.24 -5.35 -4.71
CA VAL A 15 8.76 -4.38 -3.71
C VAL A 15 7.94 -5.06 -2.61
N GLU A 16 7.20 -6.13 -2.95
CA GLU A 16 6.50 -6.95 -1.96
C GLU A 16 7.48 -7.61 -0.98
N ALA A 17 8.56 -8.19 -1.50
CA ALA A 17 9.59 -8.81 -0.67
C ALA A 17 10.22 -7.79 0.28
N MET A 18 10.49 -6.57 -0.21
CA MET A 18 10.98 -5.47 0.61
C MET A 18 9.96 -5.04 1.66
N ALA A 19 8.68 -4.90 1.30
CA ALA A 19 7.61 -4.53 2.23
C ALA A 19 7.47 -5.56 3.37
N ARG A 20 7.63 -6.86 3.08
CA ARG A 20 7.64 -7.91 4.11
C ARG A 20 8.83 -7.78 5.07
N LEU A 21 10.00 -7.39 4.60
CA LEU A 21 11.15 -7.11 5.46
C LEU A 21 10.93 -5.87 6.33
N VAL A 22 10.26 -4.84 5.79
CA VAL A 22 9.86 -3.66 6.58
C VAL A 22 8.87 -4.06 7.68
N CYS A 23 7.87 -4.90 7.38
CA CYS A 23 6.97 -5.46 8.40
C CYS A 23 7.74 -6.18 9.51
N GLN A 24 8.68 -7.06 9.16
CA GLN A 24 9.51 -7.76 10.15
C GLN A 24 10.31 -6.79 11.03
N GLY A 25 10.86 -5.73 10.43
CA GLY A 25 11.55 -4.67 11.17
C GLY A 25 10.63 -3.96 12.16
N ILE A 26 9.42 -3.60 11.73
CA ILE A 26 8.40 -2.98 12.59
C ILE A 26 8.02 -3.92 13.75
N GLU A 27 7.70 -5.18 13.46
CA GLU A 27 7.26 -6.17 14.44
C GLU A 27 8.37 -6.57 15.43
N SER A 28 9.65 -6.31 15.09
CA SER A 28 10.77 -6.50 16.02
C SER A 28 10.81 -5.47 17.17
N MET A 29 10.09 -4.34 17.01
CA MET A 29 10.04 -3.27 18.00
C MET A 29 8.90 -3.51 19.01
N PRO A 30 9.17 -3.48 20.33
CA PRO A 30 8.13 -3.65 21.34
C PRO A 30 7.01 -2.62 21.20
N GLY A 31 5.77 -3.10 21.18
CA GLY A 31 4.58 -2.26 21.12
C GLY A 31 4.23 -1.73 19.73
N CYS A 32 4.88 -2.22 18.67
CA CYS A 32 4.58 -1.88 17.27
C CYS A 32 4.01 -3.08 16.51
N THR A 33 3.06 -2.82 15.61
CA THR A 33 2.43 -3.83 14.74
C THR A 33 2.46 -3.34 13.30
N ALA A 34 2.74 -4.25 12.35
CA ALA A 34 2.73 -3.92 10.94
C ALA A 34 1.43 -4.37 10.26
N ARG A 35 0.79 -3.46 9.53
CA ARG A 35 -0.36 -3.73 8.67
C ARG A 35 0.08 -3.72 7.22
N LEU A 36 0.20 -4.88 6.58
CA LEU A 36 0.61 -4.97 5.17
C LEU A 36 -0.59 -4.86 4.23
N ARG A 37 -0.52 -3.94 3.27
CA ARG A 37 -1.54 -3.71 2.22
C ARG A 37 -0.92 -3.47 0.85
N THR A 38 -1.69 -3.72 -0.19
CA THR A 38 -1.33 -3.40 -1.57
C THR A 38 -2.39 -2.53 -2.25
N VAL A 39 -2.10 -1.98 -3.42
CA VAL A 39 -3.08 -1.23 -4.24
C VAL A 39 -3.48 -2.03 -5.49
N PRO A 40 -4.72 -1.91 -5.98
CA PRO A 40 -5.14 -2.56 -7.20
C PRO A 40 -4.39 -1.96 -8.40
N PRO A 41 -4.07 -2.76 -9.44
CA PRO A 41 -3.49 -2.24 -10.66
C PRO A 41 -4.47 -1.30 -11.37
N VAL A 42 -3.95 -0.19 -11.91
CA VAL A 42 -4.74 0.73 -12.74
C VAL A 42 -4.67 0.26 -14.19
N SER A 43 -5.83 0.00 -14.78
CA SER A 43 -5.97 -0.37 -16.19
C SER A 43 -6.11 0.89 -17.06
N ALA A 44 -5.55 0.85 -18.27
CA ALA A 44 -5.79 1.88 -19.28
C ALA A 44 -7.11 1.68 -20.04
N THR A 45 -7.70 0.48 -19.96
CA THR A 45 -8.99 0.13 -20.56
C THR A 45 -10.05 0.03 -19.48
N SER A 46 -11.22 0.65 -19.72
CA SER A 46 -12.34 0.75 -18.78
C SER A 46 -13.00 -0.59 -18.42
N GLU A 47 -12.63 -1.68 -19.09
CA GLU A 47 -13.26 -3.00 -18.95
C GLU A 47 -12.56 -3.93 -17.94
N SER A 48 -11.33 -3.61 -17.54
CA SER A 48 -10.58 -4.47 -16.61
C SER A 48 -10.79 -4.00 -15.17
N THR A 49 -11.84 -4.50 -14.54
CA THR A 49 -11.98 -4.46 -13.09
C THR A 49 -11.09 -5.54 -12.50
N ALA A 50 -10.01 -5.15 -11.84
CA ALA A 50 -9.33 -6.07 -10.93
C ALA A 50 -10.35 -6.58 -9.89
N PRO A 51 -10.25 -7.85 -9.44
CA PRO A 51 -11.15 -8.35 -8.38
C PRO A 51 -11.03 -7.47 -7.13
N GLU A 52 -12.08 -7.35 -6.32
CA GLU A 52 -12.06 -6.54 -5.07
C GLU A 52 -11.03 -7.05 -4.05
N ILE A 53 -10.61 -8.30 -4.18
CA ILE A 53 -9.57 -8.93 -3.34
C ILE A 53 -8.52 -9.51 -4.29
N PRO A 54 -7.23 -9.21 -4.07
CA PRO A 54 -6.19 -9.81 -4.90
C PRO A 54 -6.19 -11.33 -4.75
N SER A 55 -6.06 -12.05 -5.86
CA SER A 55 -6.06 -13.52 -5.88
C SER A 55 -4.86 -14.13 -5.14
N LYS A 56 -3.80 -13.34 -4.93
CA LYS A 56 -2.62 -13.67 -4.14
C LYS A 56 -2.06 -12.41 -3.49
N GLY A 57 -1.54 -12.55 -2.28
CA GLY A 57 -0.86 -11.48 -1.56
C GLY A 57 -1.75 -10.80 -0.50
N PRO A 58 -1.27 -9.68 0.07
CA PRO A 58 -1.99 -8.91 1.08
C PRO A 58 -3.27 -8.27 0.53
N PRO A 59 -4.28 -7.99 1.39
CA PRO A 59 -5.50 -7.29 0.98
C PRO A 59 -5.21 -5.92 0.35
N TYR A 60 -6.15 -5.44 -0.47
CA TYR A 60 -6.09 -4.05 -0.91
C TYR A 60 -6.31 -3.09 0.25
N VAL A 61 -5.66 -1.93 0.17
CA VAL A 61 -5.82 -0.85 1.13
C VAL A 61 -7.24 -0.27 1.05
N GLU A 62 -7.79 0.04 2.20
CA GLU A 62 -9.04 0.79 2.36
C GLU A 62 -8.76 2.14 3.02
N GLN A 63 -9.67 3.11 2.87
CA GLN A 63 -9.49 4.45 3.44
C GLN A 63 -9.26 4.40 4.96
N ARG A 64 -10.03 3.56 5.67
CA ARG A 64 -9.88 3.34 7.12
C ARG A 64 -8.48 2.87 7.54
N ASP A 65 -7.72 2.23 6.65
CA ASP A 65 -6.35 1.81 6.98
C ASP A 65 -5.45 3.04 7.20
N LEU A 66 -5.75 4.19 6.57
CA LEU A 66 -5.03 5.45 6.80
C LEU A 66 -5.44 6.11 8.12
N ASP A 67 -6.71 6.02 8.50
CA ASP A 67 -7.23 6.61 9.74
C ASP A 67 -6.83 5.81 10.99
N GLU A 68 -6.78 4.48 10.88
CA GLU A 68 -6.50 3.58 12.00
C GLU A 68 -5.01 3.37 12.29
N CYS A 69 -4.11 3.82 11.40
CA CYS A 69 -2.68 3.62 11.55
C CYS A 69 -1.96 4.92 11.95
N ASP A 70 -1.02 4.79 12.89
CA ASP A 70 -0.25 5.92 13.43
C ASP A 70 0.90 6.35 12.51
N ALA A 71 1.31 5.47 11.58
CA ALA A 71 2.42 5.72 10.66
C ALA A 71 2.21 5.00 9.33
N LEU A 72 2.88 5.53 8.29
CA LEU A 72 2.80 5.05 6.91
C LEU A 72 4.19 4.84 6.31
N ALA A 73 4.44 3.62 5.82
CA ALA A 73 5.60 3.27 5.00
C ALA A 73 5.13 2.95 3.57
N LEU A 74 5.64 3.68 2.58
CA LEU A 74 5.26 3.55 1.17
C LEU A 74 6.32 2.83 0.33
N GLY A 75 5.91 1.80 -0.40
CA GLY A 75 6.77 1.05 -1.33
C GLY A 75 6.27 1.12 -2.78
N SER A 76 7.08 1.63 -3.70
CA SER A 76 6.72 1.68 -5.12
C SER A 76 7.90 1.32 -6.02
N PRO A 77 7.70 0.57 -7.12
CA PRO A 77 8.71 0.46 -8.14
C PRO A 77 8.85 1.79 -8.87
N THR A 78 10.07 2.17 -9.22
CA THR A 78 10.29 3.39 -9.98
C THR A 78 9.91 3.21 -11.45
N ARG A 79 9.25 4.21 -12.03
CA ARG A 79 9.05 4.36 -13.48
C ARG A 79 9.43 5.77 -13.88
N PHE A 80 10.51 5.93 -14.63
CA PHE A 80 11.05 7.25 -15.02
C PHE A 80 11.29 8.19 -13.83
N GLY A 81 11.76 7.65 -12.70
CA GLY A 81 11.99 8.43 -11.47
C GLY A 81 10.71 8.74 -10.69
N GLN A 82 9.54 8.33 -11.17
CA GLN A 82 8.25 8.55 -10.52
C GLN A 82 7.75 7.28 -9.83
N MET A 83 6.80 7.51 -8.92
CA MET A 83 5.98 6.45 -8.30
C MET A 83 5.16 5.71 -9.36
N ALA A 84 4.91 4.42 -9.16
CA ALA A 84 4.00 3.68 -10.03
C ALA A 84 2.58 4.25 -9.96
N ALA A 85 1.94 4.38 -11.13
CA ALA A 85 0.61 4.95 -11.28
C ALA A 85 -0.45 4.39 -10.31
N PRO A 86 -0.49 3.08 -10.00
CA PRO A 86 -1.47 2.54 -9.04
C PRO A 86 -1.37 3.14 -7.64
N LEU A 87 -0.17 3.32 -7.12
CA LEU A 87 0.04 3.87 -5.79
C LEU A 87 -0.22 5.38 -5.78
N ALA A 88 0.25 6.09 -6.82
CA ALA A 88 -0.02 7.52 -6.98
C ALA A 88 -1.53 7.80 -7.12
N TYR A 89 -2.26 6.93 -7.83
CA TYR A 89 -3.71 7.02 -7.99
C TYR A 89 -4.47 6.82 -6.68
N PHE A 90 -4.05 5.87 -5.84
CA PHE A 90 -4.61 5.72 -4.50
C PHE A 90 -4.40 6.99 -3.66
N LEU A 91 -3.18 7.52 -3.60
CA LEU A 91 -2.89 8.74 -2.82
C LEU A 91 -3.66 9.97 -3.32
N GLN A 92 -3.95 10.07 -4.62
CA GLN A 92 -4.77 11.15 -5.17
C GLN A 92 -6.23 11.10 -4.71
N GLN A 93 -6.72 9.96 -4.22
CA GLN A 93 -8.08 9.81 -3.70
C GLN A 93 -8.20 10.24 -2.23
N THR A 94 -7.09 10.45 -1.51
CA THR A 94 -7.09 10.89 -0.11
C THR A 94 -7.24 12.41 0.04
N GLY A 95 -7.85 13.08 -0.95
CA GLY A 95 -8.01 14.53 -0.97
C GLY A 95 -9.00 15.04 0.07
N SER A 96 -10.01 14.24 0.42
CA SER A 96 -10.94 14.54 1.53
C SER A 96 -10.20 14.69 2.85
N ASP A 97 -9.30 13.75 3.13
CA ASP A 97 -8.59 13.66 4.41
C ASP A 97 -7.55 14.77 4.54
N TRP A 98 -7.00 15.24 3.41
CA TRP A 98 -6.10 16.38 3.38
C TRP A 98 -6.78 17.72 3.67
N LEU A 99 -8.07 17.86 3.31
CA LEU A 99 -8.85 19.09 3.50
C LEU A 99 -9.58 19.16 4.84
N ALA A 100 -9.73 18.04 5.54
CA ALA A 100 -10.44 17.92 6.81
C ALA A 100 -9.68 18.60 7.97
#